data_AF-A0A2N2GWP0-F1
#
_entry.id   AF-A0A2N2GWP0-F1
#
_cell.length_a   1.000
_cell.length_b   1.000
_cell.length_c   1.000
_cell.angle_alpha   90.00
_cell.angle_beta   90.00
_cell.angle_gamma   90.00
#
_symmetry.space_group_name_H-M   'P 1'
#
loop_
_entity.id
_entity.type
_entity.pdbx_description
1 polymer ?
#
loop_
_entity_poly.entity_id
_entity_poly.type
_entity_poly.pdbx_seq_one_letter_code
_entity_poly.pdbx_strand_id
1 'polypeptide(L)'
;YTGLILSTRETPEIRAASFDLGVSQISAGSRTNPGGYSEDGSCEQFSLGDHRSLDEVVRDICAHGYLPSFCTSCYRLGRTGLDFMEYAKPGAIKEKCLPNALFTFEEYLIDYASEETKEIGRALMDRKLADVPEAIRIAVNANLAKIRAGERDLFM
;
A
#
# COMPACT_ATOMS: atom_id res chain seq x y z
N TYR A 1 -18.83 -4.97 -0.13
CA TYR A 1 -17.48 -4.48 0.19
C TYR A 1 -16.56 -5.08 -0.85
N THR A 2 -16.40 -4.41 -1.98
CA THR A 2 -15.65 -4.91 -3.13
C THR A 2 -14.59 -3.87 -3.45
N GLY A 3 -13.34 -4.30 -3.55
CA GLY A 3 -12.25 -3.40 -3.91
C GLY A 3 -12.35 -2.94 -5.36
N LEU A 4 -11.88 -1.72 -5.61
CA LEU A 4 -11.69 -1.17 -6.95
C LEU A 4 -10.20 -1.08 -7.26
N ILE A 5 -9.83 -1.49 -8.47
CA ILE A 5 -8.46 -1.51 -8.98
C ILE A 5 -8.34 -0.47 -10.09
N LEU A 6 -7.34 0.41 -10.00
CA LEU A 6 -6.99 1.35 -11.06
C LEU A 6 -5.59 1.03 -11.61
N SER A 7 -5.48 0.82 -12.92
CA SER A 7 -4.20 0.53 -13.55
C SER A 7 -3.47 1.80 -13.97
N THR A 8 -2.22 1.64 -14.42
CA THR A 8 -1.40 2.66 -15.10
C THR A 8 -1.90 3.07 -16.49
N ARG A 9 -3.17 2.79 -16.85
CA ARG A 9 -3.79 3.34 -18.07
C ARG A 9 -4.16 4.81 -17.91
N GLU A 10 -4.53 5.20 -16.69
CA GLU A 10 -4.90 6.57 -16.38
C GLU A 10 -3.67 7.42 -16.05
N THR A 11 -3.79 8.73 -16.28
CA THR A 11 -2.73 9.70 -15.97
C THR A 11 -2.60 9.93 -14.45
N PRO A 12 -1.46 10.45 -13.97
CA PRO A 12 -1.27 10.80 -12.56
C PRO A 12 -2.41 11.63 -11.95
N GLU A 13 -2.95 12.59 -12.71
CA GLU A 13 -4.00 13.51 -12.25
C GLU A 13 -5.33 12.78 -12.04
N ILE A 14 -5.73 11.94 -13.00
CA ILE A 14 -6.95 11.12 -12.89
C ILE A 14 -6.81 10.13 -11.73
N ARG A 15 -5.62 9.53 -11.59
CA ARG A 15 -5.33 8.60 -10.51
C ARG A 15 -5.44 9.26 -9.14
N ALA A 16 -4.86 10.44 -8.95
CA ALA A 16 -4.95 11.19 -7.69
C ALA A 16 -6.41 11.52 -7.35
N ALA A 17 -7.19 12.03 -8.32
CA ALA A 17 -8.61 12.33 -8.13
C ALA A 17 -9.43 11.06 -7.78
N SER A 18 -9.03 9.89 -8.27
CA SER A 18 -9.74 8.64 -8.03
C SER A 18 -9.58 8.09 -6.60
N PHE A 19 -8.57 8.52 -5.84
CA PHE A 19 -8.35 8.07 -4.46
C PHE A 19 -9.54 8.44 -3.58
N ASP A 20 -10.09 9.64 -3.77
CA ASP A 20 -11.28 10.14 -3.06
C ASP A 20 -12.57 9.44 -3.51
N LEU A 21 -12.55 8.74 -4.66
CA LEU A 21 -13.73 8.11 -5.28
C LEU A 21 -13.84 6.60 -5.00
N GLY A 22 -13.01 6.06 -4.10
CA GLY A 22 -13.13 4.69 -3.60
C GLY A 22 -12.22 3.67 -4.28
N VAL A 23 -11.23 4.11 -5.07
CA VAL A 23 -10.16 3.22 -5.53
C VAL A 23 -9.40 2.67 -4.33
N SER A 24 -9.25 1.35 -4.26
CA SER A 24 -8.65 0.66 -3.11
C SER A 24 -7.30 0.01 -3.41
N GLN A 25 -6.97 -0.14 -4.70
CA GLN A 25 -5.75 -0.77 -5.18
C GLN A 25 -5.32 -0.09 -6.48
N ILE A 26 -4.02 0.15 -6.64
CA ILE A 26 -3.48 0.70 -7.88
C ILE A 26 -2.20 -0.03 -8.28
N SER A 27 -1.93 -0.11 -9.60
CA SER A 27 -0.63 -0.56 -10.10
C SER A 27 0.35 0.62 -10.18
N ALA A 28 1.63 0.40 -9.94
CA ALA A 28 2.68 1.43 -10.00
C ALA A 28 3.95 0.85 -10.65
N GLY A 29 4.77 1.68 -11.31
CA GLY A 29 5.98 1.24 -11.99
C GLY A 29 5.75 0.08 -12.97
N SER A 30 4.62 0.08 -13.68
CA SER A 30 4.19 -1.06 -14.49
C SER A 30 4.95 -1.15 -15.81
N ARG A 31 5.18 -2.38 -16.30
CA ARG A 31 5.66 -2.66 -17.66
C ARG A 31 4.68 -3.62 -18.32
N THR A 32 4.18 -3.26 -19.49
CA THR A 32 3.05 -3.94 -20.17
C THR A 32 3.47 -4.75 -21.39
N ASN A 33 4.77 -4.79 -21.66
CA ASN A 33 5.44 -5.61 -22.66
C ASN A 33 6.04 -6.88 -22.00
N PRO A 34 6.01 -8.04 -22.68
CA PRO A 34 6.70 -9.24 -22.21
C PRO A 34 8.20 -8.97 -21.97
N GLY A 35 8.70 -9.30 -20.77
CA GLY A 35 10.09 -9.07 -20.39
C GLY A 35 10.45 -7.63 -19.99
N GLY A 36 9.49 -6.70 -19.99
CA GLY A 36 9.73 -5.26 -19.84
C GLY A 36 10.38 -4.77 -18.54
N TYR A 37 10.52 -5.63 -17.53
CA TYR A 37 11.21 -5.32 -16.28
C TYR A 37 12.72 -5.61 -16.33
N SER A 38 13.20 -6.32 -17.36
CA SER A 38 14.62 -6.65 -17.54
C SER A 38 15.21 -6.03 -18.81
N GLU A 39 14.47 -6.09 -19.92
CA GLU A 39 14.86 -5.56 -21.22
C GLU A 39 13.74 -4.69 -21.80
N ASP A 40 14.09 -3.69 -22.60
CA ASP A 40 13.11 -2.93 -23.36
C ASP A 40 12.57 -3.80 -24.52
N GLY A 41 11.53 -4.58 -24.22
CA GLY A 41 10.83 -5.41 -25.18
C GLY A 41 9.90 -4.61 -26.10
N SER A 42 9.70 -5.09 -27.32
CA SER A 42 8.65 -4.60 -28.22
C SER A 42 7.28 -5.23 -27.89
N CYS A 43 6.19 -4.63 -28.36
CA CYS A 43 4.80 -5.12 -28.21
C CYS A 43 4.22 -4.97 -26.79
N GLU A 44 3.89 -3.73 -26.41
CA GLU A 44 3.08 -3.46 -25.22
C GLU A 44 1.63 -3.92 -25.40
N GLN A 45 1.03 -4.52 -24.36
CA GLN A 45 -0.41 -4.84 -24.37
C GLN A 45 -1.28 -3.58 -24.45
N PHE A 46 -0.83 -2.50 -23.81
CA PHE A 46 -1.42 -1.17 -23.84
C PHE A 46 -0.39 -0.13 -23.43
N SER A 47 -0.56 1.11 -23.90
CA SER A 47 0.27 2.24 -23.53
C SER A 47 -0.05 2.72 -22.11
N LEU A 48 1.00 3.09 -21.38
CA LEU A 48 0.87 3.62 -20.03
C LEU A 48 0.37 5.08 -20.08
N GLY A 49 -0.55 5.44 -19.20
CA GLY A 49 -0.87 6.82 -18.85
C GLY A 49 0.00 7.35 -17.69
N ASP A 50 0.54 6.46 -16.85
CA ASP A 50 1.43 6.80 -15.74
C ASP A 50 2.72 5.97 -15.82
N HIS A 51 3.84 6.68 -16.01
CA HIS A 51 5.18 6.12 -16.21
C HIS A 51 6.08 6.29 -14.98
N ARG A 52 5.54 6.89 -13.91
CA ARG A 52 6.30 7.16 -12.69
C ARG A 52 6.79 5.85 -12.06
N SER A 53 7.96 5.93 -11.43
CA SER A 53 8.50 4.85 -10.63
C SER A 53 7.59 4.52 -9.44
N LEU A 54 7.80 3.35 -8.84
CA LEU A 54 7.08 2.98 -7.62
C LEU A 54 7.31 4.01 -6.50
N ASP A 55 8.54 4.50 -6.32
CA ASP A 55 8.89 5.48 -5.29
C ASP A 55 8.14 6.81 -5.47
N GLU A 56 8.08 7.33 -6.70
CA GLU A 56 7.33 8.55 -7.02
C GLU A 56 5.83 8.39 -6.75
N VAL A 57 5.24 7.26 -7.14
CA VAL A 57 3.82 6.98 -6.88
C VAL A 57 3.55 6.85 -5.37
N VAL A 58 4.42 6.16 -4.63
CA VAL A 58 4.29 6.03 -3.17
C VAL A 58 4.37 7.38 -2.49
N ARG A 59 5.30 8.24 -2.91
CA ARG A 59 5.45 9.60 -2.40
C ARG A 59 4.22 10.46 -2.69
N ASP A 60 3.67 10.35 -3.89
CA ASP A 60 2.46 11.05 -4.32
C ASP A 60 1.24 10.64 -3.48
N ILE A 61 1.06 9.34 -3.24
CA ILE A 61 0.03 8.82 -2.32
C ILE A 61 0.18 9.46 -0.93
N CYS A 62 1.42 9.52 -0.41
CA CYS A 62 1.70 10.10 0.90
C CYS A 62 1.41 11.61 0.95
N ALA A 63 1.72 12.35 -0.13
CA ALA A 63 1.45 13.78 -0.26
C ALA A 63 -0.06 14.08 -0.21
N HIS A 64 -0.88 13.18 -0.75
CA HIS A 64 -2.34 13.26 -0.66
C HIS A 64 -2.92 12.77 0.69
N GLY A 65 -2.07 12.35 1.64
CA GLY A 65 -2.51 11.92 2.98
C GLY A 65 -3.05 10.49 3.06
N TYR A 66 -2.92 9.74 1.97
CA TYR A 66 -3.27 8.32 1.87
C TYR A 66 -2.09 7.46 2.31
N LEU A 67 -2.37 6.31 2.93
CA LEU A 67 -1.35 5.37 3.42
C LEU A 67 -1.12 4.26 2.37
N PRO A 68 0.07 4.20 1.73
CA PRO A 68 0.44 3.07 0.90
C PRO A 68 0.43 1.77 1.69
N SER A 69 0.11 0.65 1.03
CA SER A 69 0.14 -0.67 1.67
C SER A 69 0.54 -1.75 0.67
N PHE A 70 1.36 -2.69 1.14
CA PHE A 70 1.74 -3.91 0.42
C PHE A 70 1.22 -5.17 1.15
N CYS A 71 0.12 -5.01 1.88
CA CYS A 71 -0.44 -6.03 2.77
C CYS A 71 -0.92 -7.28 2.01
N THR A 72 -0.52 -8.46 2.52
CA THR A 72 -1.01 -9.77 2.07
C THR A 72 -1.54 -10.64 3.22
N SER A 73 -1.81 -10.05 4.38
CA SER A 73 -2.12 -10.78 5.62
C SER A 73 -3.40 -11.62 5.54
N CYS A 74 -4.42 -11.15 4.82
CA CYS A 74 -5.65 -11.92 4.63
C CYS A 74 -5.38 -13.25 3.93
N TYR A 75 -4.45 -13.29 2.96
CA TYR A 75 -4.06 -14.53 2.31
C TYR A 75 -3.37 -15.48 3.29
N ARG A 76 -2.39 -14.99 4.06
CA ARG A 76 -1.63 -15.80 5.03
C ARG A 76 -2.48 -16.39 6.15
N LEU A 77 -3.50 -15.66 6.56
CA LEU A 77 -4.41 -16.05 7.64
C LEU A 77 -5.67 -16.75 7.14
N GLY A 78 -5.75 -17.09 5.86
CA GLY A 78 -6.88 -17.80 5.27
C GLY A 78 -8.17 -16.99 5.18
N ARG A 79 -8.13 -15.67 5.42
CA ARG A 79 -9.29 -14.77 5.34
C ARG A 79 -9.68 -14.53 3.89
N THR A 80 -10.37 -15.50 3.30
CA THR A 80 -10.77 -15.50 1.89
C THR A 80 -12.26 -15.78 1.78
N GLY A 81 -12.90 -15.35 0.68
CA GLY A 81 -14.33 -15.61 0.46
C GLY A 81 -15.22 -15.04 1.57
N LEU A 82 -15.95 -15.93 2.25
CA LEU A 82 -16.91 -15.55 3.30
C LEU A 82 -16.21 -14.99 4.54
N ASP A 83 -15.10 -15.59 4.97
CA ASP A 83 -14.36 -15.17 6.16
C ASP A 83 -13.89 -13.72 6.04
N PHE A 84 -13.44 -13.31 4.84
CA PHE A 84 -13.12 -11.90 4.58
C PHE A 84 -14.36 -10.99 4.75
N MET A 85 -15.50 -11.42 4.21
CA MET A 85 -16.72 -10.62 4.20
C MET A 85 -17.34 -10.46 5.60
N GLU A 86 -17.10 -11.40 6.51
CA GLU A 86 -17.50 -11.29 7.92
C GLU A 86 -16.82 -10.10 8.63
N TYR A 87 -15.56 -9.81 8.29
CA TYR A 87 -14.87 -8.61 8.80
C TYR A 87 -15.20 -7.35 8.00
N ALA A 88 -15.33 -7.50 6.67
CA ALA A 88 -15.45 -6.36 5.77
C ALA A 88 -16.82 -5.67 5.81
N LYS A 89 -17.92 -6.44 5.80
CA LYS A 89 -19.29 -5.89 5.83
C LYS A 89 -19.59 -5.03 7.08
N PRO A 90 -19.23 -5.44 8.31
CA PRO A 90 -19.44 -4.61 9.50
C PRO A 90 -18.39 -3.50 9.66
N GLY A 91 -17.39 -3.42 8.79
CA GLY A 91 -16.32 -2.43 8.87
C GLY A 91 -15.23 -2.75 9.91
N ALA A 92 -15.27 -3.92 10.55
CA ALA A 92 -14.25 -4.39 11.49
C ALA A 92 -12.89 -4.63 10.80
N ILE A 93 -12.88 -4.82 9.49
CA ILE A 93 -11.67 -5.02 8.69
C ILE A 93 -10.64 -3.88 8.86
N LYS A 94 -11.08 -2.65 9.20
CA LYS A 94 -10.18 -1.50 9.43
C LYS A 94 -9.18 -1.73 10.57
N GLU A 95 -9.58 -2.48 11.60
CA GLU A 95 -8.74 -2.84 12.76
C GLU A 95 -7.63 -3.82 12.38
N LYS A 96 -7.75 -4.45 11.21
CA LYS A 96 -6.75 -5.34 10.62
C LYS A 96 -5.96 -4.64 9.51
N CYS A 97 -6.62 -3.88 8.66
CA CYS A 97 -5.99 -3.25 7.50
C CYS A 97 -5.03 -2.12 7.90
N LEU A 98 -5.42 -1.24 8.82
CA LEU A 98 -4.57 -0.10 9.19
C LEU A 98 -3.22 -0.55 9.79
N PRO A 99 -3.16 -1.45 10.79
CA PRO A 99 -1.88 -1.94 11.30
C PRO A 99 -1.01 -2.61 10.24
N ASN A 100 -1.60 -3.48 9.40
CA ASN A 100 -0.84 -4.18 8.38
C ASN A 100 -0.34 -3.22 7.27
N ALA A 101 -1.08 -2.13 7.00
CA ALA A 101 -0.61 -1.06 6.13
C ALA A 101 0.61 -0.34 6.73
N LEU A 102 0.57 0.00 8.02
CA LEU A 102 1.72 0.60 8.72
C LEU A 102 2.95 -0.32 8.69
N PHE A 103 2.77 -1.62 8.93
CA PHE A 103 3.88 -2.59 8.92
C PHE A 103 4.54 -2.69 7.55
N THR A 104 3.74 -2.98 6.51
CA THR A 104 4.27 -3.13 5.16
C THR A 104 4.81 -1.83 4.56
N PHE A 105 4.27 -0.69 4.99
CA PHE A 105 4.83 0.59 4.58
C PHE A 105 6.15 0.91 5.28
N GLU A 106 6.30 0.62 6.58
CA GLU A 106 7.58 0.73 7.28
C GLU A 106 8.65 -0.16 6.63
N GLU A 107 8.32 -1.40 6.24
CA GLU A 107 9.22 -2.27 5.47
C GLU A 107 9.65 -1.63 4.15
N TYR A 108 8.69 -1.09 3.38
CA TYR A 108 8.99 -0.40 2.13
C TYR A 108 9.91 0.82 2.35
N LEU A 109 9.65 1.61 3.39
CA LEU A 109 10.45 2.77 3.74
C LEU A 109 11.89 2.40 4.09
N ILE A 110 12.11 1.26 4.75
CA ILE A 110 13.45 0.80 5.12
C ILE A 110 14.19 0.23 3.90
N ASP A 111 13.51 -0.62 3.12
CA ASP A 111 14.17 -1.48 2.14
C ASP A 111 14.32 -0.84 0.75
N TYR A 112 13.41 0.06 0.36
CA TYR A 112 13.30 0.50 -1.03
C TYR A 112 13.14 2.01 -1.24
N ALA A 113 12.61 2.74 -0.26
CA ALA A 113 12.28 4.15 -0.44
C ALA A 113 13.50 5.06 -0.58
N SER A 114 13.37 6.08 -1.43
CA SER A 114 14.31 7.21 -1.46
C SER A 114 14.23 8.04 -0.16
N GLU A 115 15.25 8.87 0.10
CA GLU A 115 15.24 9.74 1.30
C GLU A 115 14.06 10.72 1.30
N GLU A 116 13.68 11.25 0.13
CA GLU A 116 12.51 12.14 -0.03
C GLU A 116 11.21 11.41 0.35
N THR A 117 11.07 10.15 -0.07
CA THR A 117 9.91 9.33 0.27
C THR A 117 9.92 8.91 1.74
N LYS A 118 11.09 8.64 2.34
CA LYS A 118 11.22 8.36 3.78
C LYS A 118 10.76 9.53 4.63
N GLU A 119 11.12 10.77 4.27
CA GLU A 119 10.75 11.96 5.02
C GLU A 119 9.23 12.13 5.09
N ILE A 120 8.57 12.17 3.93
CA ILE A 120 7.11 12.33 3.88
C ILE A 120 6.37 11.10 4.45
N GLY A 121 6.91 9.90 4.20
CA GLY A 121 6.34 8.64 4.67
C GLY A 121 6.34 8.55 6.20
N ARG A 122 7.45 8.93 6.85
CA ARG A 122 7.54 8.96 8.33
C ARG A 122 6.58 9.97 8.94
N ALA A 123 6.50 11.17 8.38
CA ALA A 123 5.54 12.18 8.84
C ALA A 123 4.08 11.71 8.68
N LEU A 124 3.77 10.92 7.64
CA LEU A 124 2.47 10.31 7.48
C LEU A 124 2.24 9.16 8.48
N MET A 125 3.22 8.29 8.68
CA MET A 125 3.16 7.16 9.63
C MET A 125 2.80 7.64 11.03
N ASP A 126 3.43 8.72 11.51
CA ASP A 126 3.15 9.29 12.83
C ASP A 126 1.69 9.75 12.96
N ARG A 127 1.15 10.39 11.91
CA ARG A 127 -0.27 10.78 11.88
C ARG A 127 -1.20 9.56 11.88
N LYS A 128 -0.91 8.55 11.07
CA LYS A 128 -1.76 7.35 10.95
C LYS A 128 -1.67 6.42 12.16
N LEU A 129 -0.56 6.44 12.89
CA LEU A 129 -0.42 5.75 14.17
C LEU A 129 -1.38 6.30 15.24
N ALA A 130 -1.71 7.59 15.18
CA ALA A 130 -2.70 8.20 16.07
C ALA A 130 -4.12 7.65 15.82
N ASP A 131 -4.42 7.18 14.60
CA ASP A 131 -5.70 6.57 14.22
C ASP A 131 -5.82 5.10 14.69
N VAL A 132 -4.71 4.48 15.12
CA VAL A 132 -4.72 3.11 15.63
C VAL A 132 -5.45 3.06 16.97
N PRO A 133 -6.47 2.18 17.14
CA PRO A 133 -7.18 2.05 18.41
C PRO A 133 -6.24 1.73 19.58
N GLU A 134 -6.48 2.38 20.73
CA GLU A 134 -5.64 2.23 21.93
C GLU A 134 -5.46 0.76 22.34
N ALA A 135 -6.51 -0.04 22.21
CA ALA A 135 -6.53 -1.47 22.55
C ALA A 135 -5.46 -2.30 21.80
N ILE A 136 -5.05 -1.90 20.60
CA ILE A 136 -4.05 -2.62 19.80
C ILE A 136 -2.73 -1.85 19.62
N ARG A 137 -2.67 -0.59 20.06
CA ARG A 137 -1.53 0.32 19.82
C ARG A 137 -0.21 -0.21 20.37
N ILE A 138 -0.23 -0.85 21.54
CA ILE A 138 0.97 -1.48 22.13
C ILE A 138 1.51 -2.58 21.22
N ALA A 139 0.65 -3.47 20.73
CA ALA A 139 1.04 -4.57 19.84
C ALA A 139 1.56 -4.04 18.49
N VAL A 140 0.92 -3.00 17.94
CA VAL A 140 1.35 -2.33 16.71
C VAL A 140 2.74 -1.73 16.86
N ASN A 141 2.98 -0.97 17.93
CA ASN A 141 4.30 -0.38 18.19
C ASN A 141 5.38 -1.44 18.42
N ALA A 142 5.06 -2.54 19.10
CA ALA A 142 5.99 -3.64 19.30
C ALA A 142 6.39 -4.29 17.96
N ASN A 143 5.45 -4.52 17.05
CA ASN A 143 5.75 -5.06 15.72
C ASN A 143 6.54 -4.07 14.85
N LEU A 144 6.22 -2.77 14.89
CA LEU A 144 7.02 -1.76 14.18
C LEU A 144 8.46 -1.70 14.69
N ALA A 145 8.68 -1.84 16.00
CA ALA A 145 10.02 -1.91 16.56
C ALA A 145 10.81 -3.12 16.05
N LYS A 146 10.16 -4.29 15.94
CA LYS A 146 10.76 -5.49 15.35
C LYS A 146 11.09 -5.30 13.87
N ILE A 147 10.21 -4.67 13.10
CA ILE A 147 10.44 -4.37 11.67
C ILE A 147 11.66 -3.46 11.51
N ARG A 148 11.75 -2.41 12.33
CA ARG A 148 12.92 -1.51 12.39
C ARG A 148 14.21 -2.23 12.81
N ALA A 149 14.09 -3.29 13.60
CA ALA A 149 15.22 -4.14 13.98
C ALA A 149 15.59 -5.20 12.92
N GLY A 150 14.85 -5.30 11.81
CA GLY A 150 15.16 -6.18 10.68
C GLY A 150 14.20 -7.35 10.48
N GLU A 151 13.20 -7.55 11.36
CA GLU A 151 12.14 -8.54 11.09
C GLU A 151 11.27 -8.10 9.90
N ARG A 152 10.73 -9.05 9.15
CA ARG A 152 9.88 -8.79 7.97
C ARG A 152 8.66 -9.70 8.00
N ASP A 153 7.64 -9.32 7.23
CA ASP A 153 6.38 -10.05 7.06
C ASP A 153 5.64 -10.25 8.39
N LEU A 154 5.58 -9.20 9.21
CA LEU A 154 4.75 -9.19 10.42
C LEU A 154 3.33 -8.72 10.11
N PHE A 155 2.33 -9.43 10.63
CA PHE A 155 0.92 -9.12 10.39
C PHE A 155 0.02 -9.56 11.56
N MET A 156 -1.20 -9.01 11.60
CA MET A 156 -2.21 -9.24 12.64
C MET A 156 -3.65 -9.31 12.11
#